data_AF-A0A2H9T1V6-F1
#
_entry.id   AF-A0A2H9T1V6-F1
#
_cell.length_a   1.000
_cell.length_b   1.000
_cell.length_c   1.000
_cell.angle_alpha   90.00
_cell.angle_beta   90.00
_cell.angle_gamma   90.00
#
_symmetry.space_group_name_H-M   'P 1'
#
loop_
_entity.id
_entity.type
_entity.pdbx_description
1 polymer ?
#
loop_
_entity_poly.entity_id
_entity_poly.type
_entity_poly.pdbx_seq_one_letter_code
_entity_poly.pdbx_strand_id
1 'polypeptide(L)'
;MESDHKEPLNIGSDRLVTINEMIDIIAKIAGKKIEKKYQLDKPQGVRGRNSDNTLCKKVLGWESKISLEEGLEKTYKWIEGQVKNRNRN
;
A
#
# COMPACT_ATOMS: atom_id res chain seq x y z
N MET A 1 -19.45 3.57 -17.48
CA MET A 1 -18.27 4.42 -17.22
C MET A 1 -18.81 5.82 -17.00
N GLU A 2 -18.78 6.33 -15.77
CA GLU A 2 -19.50 7.56 -15.38
C GLU A 2 -18.60 8.81 -15.34
N SER A 3 -17.80 8.99 -16.39
CA SER A 3 -17.03 10.22 -16.58
C SER A 3 -16.78 10.44 -18.07
N ASP A 4 -16.92 11.69 -18.50
CA ASP A 4 -16.56 12.14 -19.85
C ASP A 4 -15.06 12.47 -19.98
N HIS A 5 -14.28 12.29 -18.92
CA HIS A 5 -12.83 12.53 -18.93
C HIS A 5 -12.10 11.41 -19.69
N LYS A 6 -11.35 11.79 -20.74
CA LYS A 6 -10.67 10.86 -21.66
C LYS A 6 -9.15 10.84 -21.54
N GLU A 7 -8.58 11.74 -20.76
CA GLU A 7 -7.13 11.82 -20.56
C GLU A 7 -6.69 10.94 -19.38
N PRO A 8 -5.40 10.56 -19.31
CA PRO A 8 -4.87 9.80 -18.19
C PRO A 8 -5.03 10.51 -16.84
N LEU A 9 -5.38 9.74 -15.81
CA LEU A 9 -5.49 10.21 -14.44
C LEU A 9 -4.57 9.43 -13.51
N ASN A 10 -3.90 10.14 -12.62
CA ASN A 10 -3.28 9.53 -11.45
C ASN A 10 -4.38 9.10 -10.47
N ILE A 11 -4.35 7.84 -10.07
CA ILE A 11 -5.26 7.27 -9.07
C ILE A 11 -4.41 6.52 -8.05
N GLY A 12 -4.40 7.02 -6.82
CA GLY A 12 -3.62 6.44 -5.75
C GLY A 12 -3.79 7.22 -4.45
N SER A 13 -3.10 6.77 -3.40
CA SER A 13 -2.95 7.57 -2.18
C SER A 13 -1.90 8.66 -2.42
N ASP A 14 -2.13 9.84 -1.84
CA ASP A 14 -1.18 10.95 -1.77
C ASP A 14 -0.27 10.87 -0.52
N ARG A 15 -0.47 9.85 0.33
CA ARG A 15 0.36 9.60 1.51
C ARG A 15 1.68 8.95 1.10
N LEU A 16 2.77 9.68 1.35
CA LEU A 16 4.11 9.14 1.26
C LEU A 16 4.43 8.29 2.50
N VAL A 17 5.00 7.10 2.29
CA VAL A 17 5.44 6.19 3.36
C VAL A 17 6.76 5.55 2.97
N THR A 18 7.69 5.46 3.92
CA THR A 18 8.94 4.74 3.73
C THR A 18 8.73 3.22 3.87
N ILE A 19 9.65 2.44 3.32
CA ILE A 19 9.65 0.98 3.53
C ILE A 19 9.76 0.65 5.03
N ASN A 20 10.53 1.41 5.79
CA ASN A 20 10.70 1.18 7.22
C ASN A 20 9.41 1.38 8.02
N GLU A 21 8.65 2.43 7.72
CA GLU A 21 7.35 2.68 8.35
C GLU A 21 6.33 1.62 7.96
N MET A 22 6.29 1.22 6.69
CA MET A 22 5.41 0.14 6.24
C MET A 22 5.71 -1.18 6.97
N ILE A 23 7.00 -1.50 7.14
CA ILE A 23 7.45 -2.66 7.91
C ILE A 23 6.94 -2.58 9.37
N ASP A 24 7.03 -1.41 10.01
CA ASP A 24 6.57 -1.23 11.39
C ASP A 24 5.05 -1.39 11.54
N ILE A 25 4.27 -0.88 10.57
CA ILE A 25 2.82 -1.06 10.52
C ILE A 25 2.47 -2.55 10.43
N ILE A 26 3.12 -3.28 9.51
CA ILE A 26 2.88 -4.71 9.31
C ILE A 26 3.30 -5.51 10.56
N ALA A 27 4.42 -5.17 11.19
CA ALA A 27 4.88 -5.81 12.43
C ALA A 27 3.85 -5.67 13.56
N LYS A 28 3.30 -4.47 13.71
CA LYS A 28 2.23 -4.17 14.67
C LYS A 28 0.97 -4.99 14.38
N ILE A 29 0.51 -5.02 13.12
CA ILE A 29 -0.64 -5.83 12.69
C ILE A 29 -0.41 -7.32 13.00
N ALA A 30 0.81 -7.81 12.75
CA ALA A 30 1.18 -9.18 13.00
C ALA A 30 1.34 -9.52 14.50
N GLY A 31 1.38 -8.52 15.38
CA GLY A 31 1.71 -8.70 16.81
C GLY A 31 3.14 -9.23 17.03
N LYS A 32 4.07 -8.92 16.14
CA LYS A 32 5.44 -9.48 16.14
C LYS A 32 6.50 -8.39 16.28
N LYS A 33 7.56 -8.70 17.02
CA LYS A 33 8.82 -7.95 16.96
C LYS A 33 9.66 -8.53 15.82
N ILE A 34 10.18 -7.66 14.96
CA ILE A 34 11.00 -8.05 13.81
C ILE A 34 12.30 -7.26 13.80
N GLU A 35 13.37 -7.92 13.38
CA GLU A 35 14.67 -7.30 13.15
C GLU A 35 14.79 -6.93 11.66
N LYS A 36 15.10 -5.67 11.36
CA LYS A 36 15.27 -5.18 9.98
C LYS A 36 16.71 -5.45 9.54
N LYS A 37 16.90 -6.34 8.56
CA LYS A 37 18.20 -6.63 7.94
C LYS A 37 18.26 -6.03 6.53
N TYR A 38 19.18 -5.09 6.32
CA TYR A 38 19.31 -4.33 5.07
C TYR A 38 20.41 -4.93 4.18
N GLN A 39 20.12 -5.10 2.89
CA GLN A 39 21.10 -5.52 1.88
C GLN A 39 21.45 -4.31 1.01
N LEU A 40 22.38 -3.48 1.48
CA LEU A 40 22.73 -2.20 0.85
C LEU A 40 23.57 -2.36 -0.44
N ASP A 41 24.07 -3.57 -0.69
CA ASP A 41 24.80 -3.96 -1.90
C ASP A 41 23.87 -4.22 -3.09
N LYS A 42 22.55 -4.34 -2.88
CA LYS A 42 21.58 -4.65 -3.92
C LYS A 42 21.10 -3.39 -4.65
N PRO A 43 20.67 -3.52 -5.93
CA PRO A 43 20.11 -2.39 -6.67
C PRO A 43 18.92 -1.77 -5.92
N GLN A 44 18.96 -0.44 -5.76
CA GLN A 44 17.86 0.31 -5.21
C GLN A 44 16.87 0.67 -6.32
N GLY A 45 15.57 0.49 -6.07
CA GLY A 45 14.53 1.01 -6.94
C GLY A 45 14.44 2.54 -6.92
N VAL A 46 13.41 3.09 -7.55
CA VAL A 46 13.13 4.53 -7.46
C VAL A 46 12.92 4.96 -6.00
N ARG A 47 13.47 6.12 -5.62
CA ARG A 47 13.49 6.59 -4.22
C ARG A 47 12.09 6.86 -3.64
N GLY A 48 11.11 7.11 -4.48
CA GLY A 48 9.72 7.30 -4.07
C GLY A 48 8.81 7.44 -5.28
N ARG A 49 7.54 7.12 -5.08
CA ARG A 49 6.44 7.43 -6.00
C ARG A 49 5.32 8.01 -5.14
N ASN A 50 4.80 9.16 -5.52
CA ASN A 50 3.61 9.73 -4.89
C ASN A 50 2.62 10.16 -5.98
N SER A 51 1.34 10.02 -5.69
CA SER A 51 0.27 10.36 -6.62
C SER A 51 -0.13 11.82 -6.44
N ASP A 52 0.02 12.66 -7.47
CA ASP A 52 -0.68 13.94 -7.49
C ASP A 52 -2.14 13.69 -7.88
N ASN A 53 -3.02 13.83 -6.90
CA ASN A 53 -4.44 13.55 -7.04
C ASN A 53 -5.28 14.76 -7.42
N THR A 54 -4.66 15.93 -7.67
CA THR A 54 -5.37 17.19 -7.95
C THR A 54 -6.36 17.05 -9.10
N LEU A 55 -5.91 16.45 -10.22
CA LEU A 55 -6.73 16.30 -11.40
C LEU A 55 -7.88 15.29 -11.17
N CYS A 56 -7.59 14.16 -10.54
CA CYS A 56 -8.58 13.12 -10.25
C CYS A 56 -9.69 13.62 -9.30
N LYS A 57 -9.31 14.33 -8.21
CA LYS A 57 -10.26 14.96 -7.29
C LYS A 57 -11.15 15.97 -8.02
N LYS A 58 -10.59 16.78 -8.92
CA LYS A 58 -11.33 17.79 -9.68
C LYS A 58 -12.33 17.19 -10.66
N VAL A 59 -11.94 16.17 -11.42
CA VAL A 59 -12.76 15.67 -12.54
C VAL A 59 -13.69 14.53 -12.15
N LEU A 60 -13.33 13.75 -11.13
CA LEU A 60 -14.12 12.60 -10.67
C LEU A 60 -14.71 12.78 -9.27
N GLY A 61 -14.28 13.79 -8.50
CA GLY A 61 -14.62 13.87 -7.07
C GLY A 61 -14.10 12.69 -6.25
N TRP A 62 -13.15 11.92 -6.81
CA TRP A 62 -12.66 10.68 -6.21
C TRP A 62 -11.45 10.95 -5.32
N GLU A 63 -11.39 10.25 -4.20
CA GLU A 63 -10.21 10.12 -3.36
C GLU A 63 -10.14 8.75 -2.67
N SER A 64 -8.94 8.32 -2.28
CA SER A 64 -8.74 7.09 -1.52
C SER A 64 -9.37 7.22 -0.14
N LYS A 65 -10.34 6.36 0.18
CA LYS A 65 -11.04 6.35 1.47
C LYS A 65 -10.44 5.39 2.50
N ILE A 66 -9.66 4.42 2.03
CA ILE A 66 -9.04 3.40 2.88
C ILE A 66 -7.64 3.86 3.26
N SER A 67 -7.35 3.86 4.56
CA SER A 67 -6.01 4.17 5.05
C SER A 67 -5.02 3.05 4.73
N LEU A 68 -3.73 3.37 4.76
CA LEU A 68 -2.69 2.36 4.55
C LEU A 68 -2.78 1.25 5.60
N GLU A 69 -3.01 1.62 6.87
CA GLU A 69 -3.13 0.69 8.00
C GLU A 69 -4.31 -0.26 7.80
N GLU A 70 -5.49 0.28 7.44
CA GLU A 70 -6.69 -0.53 7.21
C GLU A 70 -6.52 -1.49 6.02
N GLY A 71 -5.94 -0.99 4.92
CA GLY A 71 -5.65 -1.79 3.73
C GLY A 71 -4.65 -2.92 4.03
N LEU A 72 -3.57 -2.61 4.76
CA LEU A 72 -2.57 -3.60 5.18
C LEU A 72 -3.16 -4.62 6.14
N GLU A 73 -4.02 -4.23 7.08
CA GLU A 73 -4.65 -5.15 8.02
C GLU A 73 -5.57 -6.15 7.30
N LYS A 74 -6.43 -5.65 6.41
CA LYS A 74 -7.30 -6.49 5.57
C LYS A 74 -6.47 -7.47 4.73
N THR A 75 -5.41 -6.98 4.12
CA THR A 75 -4.51 -7.79 3.28
C THR A 75 -3.77 -8.84 4.10
N TYR A 76 -3.25 -8.47 5.28
CA TYR A 76 -2.56 -9.39 6.18
C TYR A 76 -3.46 -10.55 6.61
N LYS A 77 -4.69 -10.25 7.06
CA LYS A 77 -5.67 -11.27 7.48
C LYS A 77 -6.01 -12.23 6.33
N TRP A 78 -6.17 -11.71 5.11
CA TRP A 78 -6.41 -12.54 3.94
C TRP A 78 -5.23 -13.48 3.65
N ILE A 79 -3.99 -12.97 3.61
CA ILE A 79 -2.77 -13.77 3.38
C ILE A 79 -2.62 -14.83 4.48
N GLU A 80 -2.83 -14.46 5.74
CA GLU A 80 -2.75 -15.39 6.86
C GLU A 80 -3.73 -16.57 6.68
N GLY A 81 -4.96 -16.29 6.24
CA GLY A 81 -5.93 -17.31 5.88
C GLY A 81 -5.45 -18.23 4.75
N GLN A 82 -4.86 -17.66 3.69
CA GLN A 82 -4.31 -18.45 2.57
C GLN A 82 -3.19 -19.39 3.03
N VAL A 83 -2.27 -18.90 3.87
CA VAL A 83 -1.17 -19.70 4.42
C VAL A 83 -1.68 -20.83 5.32
N LYS A 84 -2.65 -20.54 6.21
CA LYS A 84 -3.29 -21.54 7.08
C LYS A 84 -3.99 -22.64 6.28
N ASN A 85 -4.66 -22.28 5.19
CA ASN A 85 -5.34 -23.25 4.31
C ASN A 85 -4.35 -24.12 3.54
N ARG A 86 -3.24 -23.54 3.05
CA ARG A 86 -2.19 -24.30 2.37
C ARG A 86 -1.52 -25.34 3.29
N ASN A 87 -1.36 -25.02 4.58
CA ASN A 87 -0.74 -25.92 5.55
C ASN A 87 -1.68 -27.03 6.08
N ARG A 88 -2.96 -27.02 5.69
CA ARG A 88 -3.96 -28.03 6.06
C ARG A 88 -4.16 -29.11 4.99
N ASN A 89 -3.62 -28.89 3.79
CA ASN A 89 -3.58 -29.84 2.67
C ASN A 89 -2.19 -30.47 2.57
#